data_AF-A0A7J5EKG0-F1
#
_entry.id   AF-A0A7J5EKG0-F1
#
_cell.length_a   1.000
_cell.length_b   1.000
_cell.length_c   1.000
_cell.angle_alpha   90.00
_cell.angle_beta   90.00
_cell.angle_gamma   90.00
#
_symmetry.space_group_name_H-M   'P 1'
#
loop_
_entity.id
_entity.type
_entity.pdbx_description
1 polymer ?
#
loop_
_entity_poly.entity_id
_entity_poly.type
_entity_poly.pdbx_seq_one_letter_code
_entity_poly.pdbx_strand_id
1 'polypeptide(L)'
;MRTRAAVLSLAFSALSILCLASCTKENPAFCCSTLESCAAAGVSTLRTCDVGGNRPFCDDIGDFGPAHTCIPDPTAPACDGSDDCTEPERPVCDTDDTGTCVGCNDASDCTRFGDRNMCHPTSGACVECTSPAHCPSPTAPVCGVDGACRGCAADAECDSGVCDEVAGSCVAEDDIIYVDRDGNGTLCTRTMPCAALTLAVPLLGGSRRFVVVAPGEYSESLTLDGKVATIVGPGAALRPNAFDLPAVLVLNASTVQIEGMRLFSAGGNTNGDGIRCAAPVSGNPAITLVGVRIDGNVGFGVDATGCSVTIRSSTISGNTGGGISVSDGAFDITNTFITGNGANTIFGGVRLMNNATSSAFEFNTVADNIAGSGNAKSLVCSAVGTQRIANNIFHSGDQTQVSTMNCNLEFNLSNMGLGGSSNVTASPTFVGGGDYHLTPGSEGIDAADPDATLPVDFDGHTRPQGTRRDIGADEVVP
;
A
#
# COMPACT_ATOMS: atom_id res chain seq x y z
N MET A 1 35.74 -58.60 -13.35
CA MET A 1 36.05 -59.68 -14.33
C MET A 1 37.03 -59.14 -15.37
N ARG A 2 38.22 -59.74 -15.40
CA ARG A 2 39.24 -59.83 -16.47
C ARG A 2 39.77 -58.57 -17.20
N THR A 3 40.95 -58.19 -16.72
CA THR A 3 42.18 -57.71 -17.37
C THR A 3 42.56 -58.21 -18.79
N ARG A 4 43.29 -57.33 -19.52
CA ARG A 4 44.48 -57.55 -20.41
C ARG A 4 44.21 -58.22 -21.80
N ALA A 5 44.90 -57.97 -22.93
CA ALA A 5 46.12 -57.23 -23.31
C ALA A 5 46.22 -57.11 -24.86
N ALA A 6 47.03 -56.14 -25.35
CA ALA A 6 47.99 -56.16 -26.50
C ALA A 6 47.45 -56.47 -27.94
N VAL A 7 47.98 -56.01 -29.08
CA VAL A 7 49.34 -55.82 -29.67
C VAL A 7 49.16 -54.95 -30.95
N LEU A 8 49.85 -53.82 -31.12
CA LEU A 8 50.96 -53.50 -32.08
C LEU A 8 50.75 -53.66 -33.62
N SER A 9 51.01 -52.55 -34.33
CA SER A 9 51.65 -52.37 -35.67
C SER A 9 50.88 -52.25 -37.00
N LEU A 10 50.99 -51.03 -37.58
CA LEU A 10 51.31 -50.61 -38.98
C LEU A 10 50.48 -51.11 -40.19
N ALA A 11 49.87 -50.18 -40.94
CA ALA A 11 50.37 -49.68 -42.25
C ALA A 11 49.32 -48.81 -43.03
N PHE A 12 49.86 -47.90 -43.84
CA PHE A 12 49.25 -46.84 -44.65
C PHE A 12 48.32 -47.26 -45.80
N SER A 13 47.38 -46.36 -46.16
CA SER A 13 46.87 -45.94 -47.50
C SER A 13 45.34 -45.81 -47.51
N ALA A 14 44.62 -44.94 -48.21
CA ALA A 14 44.81 -43.70 -48.97
C ALA A 14 43.40 -43.37 -49.56
N LEU A 15 43.05 -42.08 -49.68
CA LEU A 15 42.02 -41.50 -50.58
C LEU A 15 40.54 -41.93 -50.40
N SER A 16 39.48 -41.11 -50.47
CA SER A 16 39.28 -39.65 -50.64
C SER A 16 37.79 -39.35 -50.98
N ILE A 17 37.27 -38.27 -50.39
CA ILE A 17 36.51 -37.16 -51.03
C ILE A 17 34.96 -37.25 -51.23
N LEU A 18 34.38 -36.05 -51.04
CA LEU A 18 33.04 -35.46 -51.33
C LEU A 18 32.08 -35.41 -50.12
N CYS A 19 31.59 -34.25 -49.64
CA CYS A 19 31.38 -32.93 -50.27
C CYS A 19 31.61 -31.78 -49.27
N LEU A 20 32.50 -30.83 -49.61
CA LEU A 20 32.42 -29.44 -49.14
C LEU A 20 31.70 -28.65 -50.22
N ALA A 21 30.40 -28.40 -50.06
CA ALA A 21 29.69 -27.43 -50.87
C ALA A 21 30.11 -26.03 -50.37
N SER A 22 31.01 -25.38 -51.11
CA SER A 22 31.41 -24.01 -50.87
C SER A 22 30.18 -23.09 -50.92
N CYS A 23 29.84 -22.44 -49.80
CA CYS A 23 29.04 -21.23 -49.83
C CYS A 23 29.81 -20.17 -50.63
N THR A 24 29.39 -19.88 -51.85
CA THR A 24 30.02 -18.86 -52.72
C THR A 24 29.40 -17.47 -52.54
N LYS A 25 28.46 -17.30 -51.60
CA LYS A 25 27.88 -16.00 -51.30
C LYS A 25 28.80 -15.26 -50.34
N GLU A 26 29.54 -14.29 -50.87
CA GLU A 26 30.39 -13.40 -50.06
C GLU A 26 29.53 -12.69 -49.02
N ASN A 27 30.00 -12.68 -47.76
CA ASN A 27 29.36 -11.89 -46.71
C ASN A 27 29.69 -10.42 -46.98
N PRO A 28 28.71 -9.57 -47.35
CA PRO A 28 28.98 -8.17 -47.67
C PRO A 28 29.43 -7.36 -46.45
N ALA A 29 29.26 -7.90 -45.23
CA ALA A 29 29.76 -7.28 -44.00
C ALA A 29 31.21 -7.67 -43.66
N PHE A 30 31.80 -8.66 -44.36
CA PHE A 30 33.18 -9.09 -44.10
C PHE A 30 34.19 -8.11 -44.71
N CYS A 31 35.24 -7.79 -43.97
CA CYS A 31 36.30 -6.88 -44.41
C CYS A 31 37.68 -7.28 -43.88
N CYS A 32 38.71 -6.74 -44.51
CA CYS A 32 40.07 -6.81 -44.00
C CYS A 32 40.92 -5.65 -44.56
N SER A 33 41.64 -4.94 -43.70
CA SER A 33 42.41 -3.75 -44.09
C SER A 33 43.75 -4.08 -44.76
N THR A 34 44.27 -5.29 -44.54
CA THR A 34 45.54 -5.76 -45.12
C THR A 34 45.39 -7.19 -45.65
N LEU A 35 46.20 -7.55 -46.65
CA LEU A 35 46.22 -8.93 -47.18
C LEU A 35 46.59 -9.97 -46.13
N GLU A 36 47.38 -9.59 -45.12
CA GLU A 36 47.74 -10.45 -44.00
C GLU A 36 46.52 -10.72 -43.08
N SER A 37 45.75 -9.67 -42.75
CA SER A 37 44.47 -9.79 -42.04
C SER A 37 43.47 -10.67 -42.81
N CYS A 38 43.34 -10.46 -44.12
CA CYS A 38 42.47 -11.30 -44.97
C CYS A 38 42.91 -12.77 -44.94
N ALA A 39 44.22 -13.02 -45.04
CA ALA A 39 44.78 -14.37 -45.05
C ALA A 39 44.55 -15.10 -43.73
N ALA A 40 44.62 -14.39 -42.60
CA ALA A 40 44.27 -14.92 -41.28
C ALA A 40 42.80 -15.37 -41.19
N ALA A 41 41.90 -14.69 -41.92
CA ALA A 41 40.49 -15.04 -42.06
C ALA A 41 40.19 -16.02 -43.22
N GLY A 42 41.21 -16.55 -43.90
CA GLY A 42 41.05 -17.52 -44.99
C GLY A 42 40.68 -16.90 -46.35
N VAL A 43 40.83 -15.58 -46.52
CA VAL A 43 40.52 -14.85 -47.76
C VAL A 43 41.82 -14.34 -48.40
N SER A 44 42.03 -14.64 -49.68
CA SER A 44 43.29 -14.31 -50.39
C SER A 44 43.30 -12.94 -51.07
N THR A 45 42.23 -12.15 -50.93
CA THR A 45 42.05 -10.87 -51.60
C THR A 45 41.51 -9.83 -50.63
N LEU A 46 41.94 -8.58 -50.78
CA LEU A 46 41.49 -7.47 -49.95
C LEU A 46 39.96 -7.32 -50.05
N ARG A 47 39.30 -7.08 -48.93
CA ARG A 47 37.87 -6.77 -48.85
C ARG A 47 37.69 -5.47 -48.10
N THR A 48 37.41 -4.41 -48.85
CA THR A 48 37.18 -3.07 -48.31
C THR A 48 35.71 -2.84 -48.04
N CYS A 49 35.41 -2.08 -46.99
CA CYS A 49 34.06 -1.64 -46.70
C CYS A 49 33.57 -0.59 -47.71
N ASP A 50 32.25 -0.42 -47.80
CA ASP A 50 31.65 0.59 -48.67
C ASP A 50 31.90 2.00 -48.10
N VAL A 51 32.82 2.73 -48.74
CA VAL A 51 33.24 4.07 -48.34
C VAL A 51 32.10 5.10 -48.46
N GLY A 52 31.06 4.82 -49.26
CA GLY A 52 29.87 5.67 -49.39
C GLY A 52 28.68 5.25 -48.53
N GLY A 53 28.81 4.16 -47.77
CA GLY A 53 27.74 3.60 -46.94
C GLY A 53 27.93 3.88 -45.44
N ASN A 54 26.94 3.48 -44.62
CA ASN A 54 26.93 3.73 -43.17
C ASN A 54 27.99 2.93 -42.36
N ARG A 55 28.84 2.12 -43.01
CA ARG A 55 29.83 1.27 -42.34
C ARG A 55 31.16 1.25 -43.12
N PRO A 56 31.88 2.39 -43.25
CA PRO A 56 33.03 2.49 -44.15
C PRO A 56 34.35 1.98 -43.55
N PHE A 57 34.39 1.61 -42.26
CA PHE A 57 35.60 1.20 -41.56
C PHE A 57 35.64 -0.31 -41.34
N CYS A 58 36.83 -0.90 -41.35
CA CYS A 58 37.00 -2.32 -41.08
C CYS A 58 37.53 -2.56 -39.67
N ASP A 59 36.82 -3.35 -38.86
CA ASP A 59 37.31 -3.85 -37.58
C ASP A 59 38.03 -5.19 -37.78
N ASP A 60 39.32 -5.17 -38.06
CA ASP A 60 40.10 -6.39 -38.33
C ASP A 60 40.22 -7.33 -37.13
N ILE A 61 40.21 -6.80 -35.92
CA ILE A 61 40.59 -7.53 -34.69
C ILE A 61 39.42 -7.75 -33.72
N GLY A 62 38.29 -7.08 -33.94
CA GLY A 62 37.08 -7.23 -33.15
C GLY A 62 37.02 -6.29 -31.94
N ASP A 63 37.62 -5.10 -32.03
CA ASP A 63 37.60 -4.12 -30.94
C ASP A 63 36.20 -3.51 -30.71
N PHE A 64 35.37 -3.48 -31.76
CA PHE A 64 34.05 -2.85 -31.77
C PHE A 64 32.92 -3.84 -32.14
N GLY A 65 33.22 -5.14 -32.14
CA GLY A 65 32.28 -6.21 -32.50
C GLY A 65 32.99 -7.49 -32.93
N PRO A 66 32.35 -8.33 -33.76
CA PRO A 66 33.03 -9.49 -34.35
C PRO A 66 34.15 -9.05 -35.31
N ALA A 67 35.34 -9.65 -35.18
CA ALA A 67 36.47 -9.38 -36.05
C ALA A 67 36.12 -9.57 -37.54
N HIS A 68 36.81 -8.82 -38.39
CA HIS A 68 36.63 -8.73 -39.84
C HIS A 68 35.23 -8.27 -40.25
N THR A 69 34.63 -7.34 -39.50
CA THR A 69 33.31 -6.79 -39.82
C THR A 69 33.41 -5.31 -40.17
N CYS A 70 32.74 -4.88 -41.24
CA CYS A 70 32.59 -3.46 -41.54
C CYS A 70 31.81 -2.79 -40.42
N ILE A 71 32.26 -1.67 -39.88
CA ILE A 71 31.61 -0.94 -38.79
C ILE A 71 31.36 0.52 -39.21
N PRO A 72 30.40 1.21 -38.57
CA PRO A 72 30.33 2.68 -38.61
C PRO A 72 31.65 3.30 -38.17
N ASP A 73 31.81 4.60 -38.40
CA ASP A 73 32.99 5.33 -37.93
C ASP A 73 33.16 5.14 -36.41
N PRO A 74 34.23 4.43 -35.95
CA PRO A 74 34.44 4.20 -34.53
C PRO A 74 34.83 5.47 -33.78
N THR A 75 35.08 6.57 -34.50
CA THR A 75 35.36 7.90 -33.96
C THR A 75 34.21 8.88 -34.14
N ALA A 76 33.10 8.48 -34.77
CA ALA A 76 31.93 9.33 -34.85
C ALA A 76 31.30 9.50 -33.46
N PRO A 77 30.94 10.74 -33.08
CA PRO A 77 30.25 10.99 -31.84
C PRO A 77 28.89 10.29 -31.84
N ALA A 78 28.40 9.92 -30.65
CA ALA A 78 27.08 9.32 -30.49
C ALA A 78 25.93 10.32 -30.80
N CYS A 79 26.23 11.62 -30.85
CA CYS A 79 25.33 12.68 -31.25
C CYS A 79 26.11 13.86 -31.86
N ASP A 80 25.53 14.54 -32.84
CA ASP A 80 26.04 15.80 -33.42
C ASP A 80 25.20 17.02 -32.97
N GLY A 81 24.05 16.76 -32.33
CA GLY A 81 23.23 17.74 -31.63
C GLY A 81 22.20 17.08 -30.71
N SER A 82 21.54 17.87 -29.87
CA SER A 82 20.58 17.33 -28.88
C SER A 82 19.37 16.61 -29.50
N ASP A 83 19.07 16.83 -30.78
CA ASP A 83 18.02 16.11 -31.51
C ASP A 83 18.35 14.62 -31.69
N ASP A 84 19.63 14.23 -31.71
CA ASP A 84 20.08 12.83 -31.83
C ASP A 84 19.89 12.05 -30.51
N CYS A 85 19.72 12.77 -29.39
CA CYS A 85 19.61 12.19 -28.06
C CYS A 85 18.17 11.80 -27.74
N THR A 86 17.63 10.75 -28.34
CA THR A 86 16.18 10.44 -28.22
C THR A 86 15.71 9.92 -26.86
N GLU A 87 16.63 9.61 -25.95
CA GLU A 87 16.30 9.09 -24.62
C GLU A 87 16.14 10.24 -23.60
N PRO A 88 15.02 10.30 -22.85
CA PRO A 88 14.76 11.37 -21.90
C PRO A 88 15.74 11.38 -20.71
N GLU A 89 16.40 10.27 -20.39
CA GLU A 89 17.41 10.19 -19.33
C GLU A 89 18.73 10.87 -19.70
N ARG A 90 18.99 11.06 -21.01
CA ARG A 90 20.20 11.71 -21.54
C ARG A 90 19.84 12.61 -22.73
N PRO A 91 19.15 13.73 -22.49
CA PRO A 91 18.53 14.54 -23.54
C PRO A 91 19.46 15.55 -24.23
N VAL A 92 20.65 15.84 -23.70
CA VAL A 92 21.55 16.88 -24.23
C VAL A 92 22.73 16.25 -24.93
N CYS A 93 23.14 16.74 -26.10
CA CYS A 93 24.40 16.32 -26.68
C CYS A 93 25.56 17.15 -26.12
N ASP A 94 26.55 16.51 -25.51
CA ASP A 94 27.81 17.13 -25.13
C ASP A 94 28.71 17.28 -26.37
N THR A 95 28.42 18.29 -27.19
CA THR A 95 29.17 18.57 -28.43
C THR A 95 30.56 19.15 -28.19
N ASP A 96 30.85 19.60 -26.96
CA ASP A 96 32.09 20.31 -26.63
C ASP A 96 33.22 19.37 -26.19
N ASP A 97 32.91 18.14 -25.73
CA ASP A 97 33.91 17.23 -25.18
C ASP A 97 33.84 15.82 -25.82
N THR A 98 32.74 15.10 -25.65
CA THR A 98 32.68 13.65 -25.96
C THR A 98 31.79 13.29 -27.15
N GLY A 99 30.92 14.20 -27.59
CA GLY A 99 29.88 13.91 -28.56
C GLY A 99 28.94 12.82 -28.07
N THR A 100 28.69 12.76 -26.76
CA THR A 100 27.77 11.79 -26.15
C THR A 100 26.56 12.48 -25.56
N CYS A 101 25.43 11.78 -25.55
CA CYS A 101 24.24 12.28 -24.89
C CYS A 101 24.46 12.33 -23.37
N VAL A 102 24.07 13.39 -22.68
CA VAL A 102 24.23 13.60 -21.24
C VAL A 102 22.92 14.12 -20.64
N GLY A 103 22.86 14.20 -19.32
CA GLY A 103 21.69 14.72 -18.61
C GLY A 103 21.37 16.17 -18.98
N CYS A 104 20.11 16.56 -18.83
CA CYS A 104 19.69 17.96 -18.91
C CYS A 104 20.29 18.79 -17.77
N ASN A 105 20.36 20.10 -17.99
CA ASN A 105 20.69 21.09 -16.98
C ASN A 105 19.47 21.92 -16.56
N ASP A 106 18.55 22.17 -17.50
CA ASP A 106 17.31 22.89 -17.21
C ASP A 106 16.14 22.42 -18.10
N ALA A 107 14.94 22.94 -17.82
CA ALA A 107 13.72 22.53 -18.51
C ALA A 107 13.75 22.79 -20.03
N SER A 108 14.56 23.73 -20.52
CA SER A 108 14.65 24.02 -21.95
C SER A 108 15.21 22.84 -22.75
N ASP A 109 16.13 22.07 -22.14
CA ASP A 109 16.69 20.83 -22.68
C ASP A 109 15.63 19.74 -22.89
N CYS A 110 14.51 19.84 -22.17
CA CYS A 110 13.47 18.82 -22.10
C CYS A 110 12.21 19.13 -22.92
N THR A 111 12.09 20.33 -23.47
CA THR A 111 10.86 20.79 -24.17
C THR A 111 10.42 19.90 -25.33
N ARG A 112 11.33 19.13 -25.95
CA ARG A 112 11.02 18.20 -27.04
C ARG A 112 10.40 16.88 -26.60
N PHE A 113 10.38 16.56 -25.31
CA PHE A 113 9.81 15.33 -24.75
C PHE A 113 8.34 15.45 -24.33
N GLY A 114 7.63 16.46 -24.86
CA GLY A 114 6.18 16.63 -24.63
C GLY A 114 5.88 16.84 -23.15
N ASP A 115 5.20 15.88 -22.54
CA ASP A 115 4.80 15.94 -21.13
C ASP A 115 5.99 15.81 -20.18
N ARG A 116 7.15 15.31 -20.63
CA ARG A 116 8.39 15.24 -19.84
C ARG A 116 9.29 16.46 -20.07
N ASN A 117 8.75 17.64 -19.85
CA ASN A 117 9.44 18.89 -20.16
C ASN A 117 10.22 19.51 -18.98
N MET A 118 10.34 18.79 -17.86
CA MET A 118 11.07 19.26 -16.68
C MET A 118 12.40 18.53 -16.53
N CYS A 119 13.46 19.26 -16.20
CA CYS A 119 14.75 18.64 -15.91
C CYS A 119 14.86 18.28 -14.43
N HIS A 120 15.02 16.99 -14.12
CA HIS A 120 15.16 16.53 -12.74
C HIS A 120 16.58 16.84 -12.21
N PRO A 121 16.72 17.60 -11.12
CA PRO A 121 17.99 18.20 -10.71
C PRO A 121 19.05 17.18 -10.27
N THR A 122 18.63 15.99 -9.84
CA THR A 122 19.53 14.94 -9.32
C THR A 122 19.87 13.89 -10.37
N SER A 123 18.93 13.56 -11.26
CA SER A 123 19.13 12.48 -12.24
C SER A 123 19.55 13.01 -13.60
N GLY A 124 19.34 14.30 -13.90
CA GLY A 124 19.55 14.86 -15.24
C GLY A 124 18.58 14.30 -16.28
N ALA A 125 17.52 13.61 -15.85
CA ALA A 125 16.51 13.08 -16.75
C ALA A 125 15.39 14.11 -16.98
N CYS A 126 14.84 14.11 -18.19
CA CYS A 126 13.59 14.77 -18.52
C CYS A 126 12.41 13.99 -17.93
N VAL A 127 11.72 14.63 -17.01
CA VAL A 127 10.61 14.09 -16.22
C VAL A 127 9.36 14.96 -16.41
N GLU A 128 8.20 14.44 -16.00
CA GLU A 128 6.94 15.16 -16.09
C GLU A 128 6.90 16.32 -15.08
N CYS A 129 7.45 16.11 -13.90
CA CYS A 129 7.41 17.08 -12.82
C CYS A 129 8.66 17.04 -11.94
N THR A 130 8.96 18.18 -11.34
CA THR A 130 9.92 18.33 -10.23
C THR A 130 9.28 18.94 -8.98
N SER A 131 8.00 19.32 -9.08
CA SER A 131 7.21 19.87 -7.99
C SER A 131 5.72 19.72 -8.31
N PRO A 132 4.82 19.76 -7.32
CA PRO A 132 3.37 19.70 -7.54
C PRO A 132 2.83 20.77 -8.49
N ALA A 133 3.51 21.92 -8.60
CA ALA A 133 3.12 23.00 -9.51
C ALA A 133 3.18 22.59 -11.00
N HIS A 134 3.92 21.53 -11.33
CA HIS A 134 4.01 20.98 -12.69
C HIS A 134 2.91 19.96 -13.00
N CYS A 135 2.05 19.65 -12.03
CA CYS A 135 0.99 18.65 -12.15
C CYS A 135 -0.39 19.30 -12.17
N PRO A 136 -0.84 19.85 -13.32
CA PRO A 136 -2.11 20.60 -13.41
C PRO A 136 -3.34 19.70 -13.40
N SER A 137 -3.18 18.39 -13.56
CA SER A 137 -4.28 17.44 -13.56
C SER A 137 -4.86 17.32 -12.15
N PRO A 138 -6.17 17.55 -11.95
CA PRO A 138 -6.79 17.47 -10.62
C PRO A 138 -6.77 16.05 -10.05
N THR A 139 -6.68 15.00 -10.88
CA THR A 139 -6.59 13.60 -10.46
C THR A 139 -5.15 13.09 -10.39
N ALA A 140 -4.18 13.94 -10.70
CA ALA A 140 -2.77 13.64 -10.53
C ALA A 140 -2.00 14.88 -10.06
N PRO A 141 -2.32 15.47 -8.89
CA PRO A 141 -1.75 16.74 -8.44
C PRO A 141 -0.37 16.60 -7.77
N VAL A 142 0.07 15.38 -7.46
CA VAL A 142 1.30 15.13 -6.71
C VAL A 142 2.42 14.77 -7.67
N CYS A 143 3.59 15.39 -7.47
CA CYS A 143 4.80 14.97 -8.17
C CYS A 143 5.46 13.80 -7.43
N GLY A 144 5.49 12.64 -8.07
CA GLY A 144 6.15 11.44 -7.56
C GLY A 144 7.67 11.60 -7.49
N VAL A 145 8.31 10.76 -6.65
CA VAL A 145 9.78 10.72 -6.52
C VAL A 145 10.48 10.25 -7.80
N ASP A 146 9.74 9.57 -8.67
CA ASP A 146 10.12 9.16 -10.02
C ASP A 146 9.96 10.29 -11.06
N GLY A 147 9.47 11.46 -10.65
CA GLY A 147 9.22 12.61 -11.52
C GLY A 147 7.98 12.47 -12.40
N ALA A 148 7.08 11.53 -12.08
CA ALA A 148 5.77 11.39 -12.73
C ALA A 148 4.67 12.04 -11.90
N CYS A 149 3.71 12.69 -12.54
CA CYS A 149 2.52 13.18 -11.85
C CYS A 149 1.61 11.99 -11.49
N ARG A 150 1.14 11.95 -10.26
CA ARG A 150 0.26 10.89 -9.74
C ARG A 150 -0.80 11.45 -8.81
N GLY A 151 -1.81 10.63 -8.55
CA GLY A 151 -2.80 10.94 -7.53
C GLY A 151 -2.15 11.06 -6.15
N CYS A 152 -2.77 11.86 -5.27
CA CYS A 152 -2.39 11.84 -3.86
C CYS A 152 -2.74 10.48 -3.24
N ALA A 153 -1.91 10.06 -2.28
CA ALA A 153 -2.04 8.82 -1.54
C ALA A 153 -2.19 9.06 -0.03
N ALA A 154 -1.91 10.27 0.46
CA ALA A 154 -2.08 10.66 1.84
C ALA A 154 -2.38 12.16 1.95
N ASP A 155 -3.12 12.54 3.01
CA ASP A 155 -3.47 13.92 3.33
C ASP A 155 -2.27 14.88 3.33
N ALA A 156 -1.13 14.41 3.85
CA ALA A 156 0.10 15.20 3.96
C ALA A 156 0.73 15.55 2.60
N GLU A 157 0.32 14.89 1.51
CA GLU A 157 0.77 15.21 0.14
C GLU A 157 0.02 16.41 -0.45
N CYS A 158 -1.06 16.83 0.18
CA CYS A 158 -1.91 17.92 -0.26
C CYS A 158 -1.70 19.15 0.61
N ASP A 159 -1.44 20.30 -0.01
CA ASP A 159 -1.28 21.57 0.72
C ASP A 159 -2.51 21.87 1.58
N SER A 160 -3.70 21.53 1.12
CA SER A 160 -4.97 21.69 1.85
C SER A 160 -5.09 20.81 3.10
N GLY A 161 -4.24 19.78 3.22
CA GLY A 161 -4.21 18.80 4.30
C GLY A 161 -5.24 17.69 4.16
N VAL A 162 -5.82 17.51 2.97
CA VAL A 162 -6.78 16.42 2.69
C VAL A 162 -6.56 15.85 1.29
N CYS A 163 -6.36 14.54 1.23
CA CYS A 163 -6.42 13.75 0.01
C CYS A 163 -7.79 13.06 -0.08
N ASP A 164 -8.44 13.09 -1.23
CA ASP A 164 -9.53 12.14 -1.52
C ASP A 164 -8.88 10.92 -2.18
N GLU A 165 -8.57 9.88 -1.40
CA GLU A 165 -7.82 8.71 -1.87
C GLU A 165 -8.60 7.89 -2.90
N VAL A 166 -9.93 8.01 -2.91
CA VAL A 166 -10.79 7.36 -3.90
C VAL A 166 -10.65 8.07 -5.24
N ALA A 167 -10.59 9.41 -5.23
CA ALA A 167 -10.41 10.21 -6.44
C ALA A 167 -8.94 10.40 -6.84
N GLY A 168 -8.00 10.16 -5.92
CA GLY A 168 -6.59 10.49 -6.09
C GLY A 168 -6.32 12.01 -6.19
N SER A 169 -7.19 12.84 -5.60
CA SER A 169 -7.17 14.30 -5.79
C SER A 169 -7.10 15.06 -4.47
N CYS A 170 -6.32 16.15 -4.45
CA CYS A 170 -6.29 17.05 -3.31
C CYS A 170 -7.58 17.87 -3.22
N VAL A 171 -8.20 17.89 -2.04
CA VAL A 171 -9.47 18.59 -1.83
C VAL A 171 -9.24 20.10 -1.82
N ALA A 172 -10.11 20.85 -2.49
CA ALA A 172 -10.06 22.32 -2.50
C ALA A 172 -10.39 22.90 -1.12
N GLU A 173 -9.68 23.95 -0.70
CA GLU A 173 -9.87 24.54 0.64
C GLU A 173 -11.30 25.05 0.89
N ASP A 174 -12.02 25.47 -0.14
CA ASP A 174 -13.41 25.94 -0.01
C ASP A 174 -14.38 24.82 0.40
N ASP A 175 -14.03 23.56 0.16
CA ASP A 175 -14.78 22.36 0.52
C ASP A 175 -14.37 21.79 1.90
N ILE A 176 -13.38 22.41 2.56
CA ILE A 176 -12.83 21.99 3.84
C ILE A 176 -13.29 22.92 4.96
N ILE A 177 -13.63 22.32 6.09
CA ILE A 177 -13.94 22.97 7.36
C ILE A 177 -12.76 22.72 8.32
N TYR A 178 -12.06 23.79 8.71
CA TYR A 178 -10.90 23.70 9.61
C TYR A 178 -11.30 23.94 11.06
N VAL A 179 -10.89 23.03 11.93
CA VAL A 179 -11.12 23.07 13.37
C VAL A 179 -9.78 23.11 14.08
N ASP A 180 -9.63 24.06 15.01
CA ASP A 180 -8.48 24.24 15.87
C ASP A 180 -8.98 24.79 17.20
N ARG A 181 -8.56 24.23 18.34
CA ARG A 181 -9.00 24.65 19.67
C ARG A 181 -8.78 26.15 19.95
N ASP A 182 -7.74 26.73 19.35
CA ASP A 182 -7.38 28.14 19.51
C ASP A 182 -8.06 29.03 18.45
N GLY A 183 -8.88 28.42 17.59
CA GLY A 183 -9.68 29.05 16.57
C GLY A 183 -10.79 29.96 17.12
N ASN A 184 -11.22 30.90 16.30
CA ASN A 184 -12.30 31.84 16.62
C ASN A 184 -13.18 32.18 15.41
N GLY A 185 -12.98 31.49 14.28
CA GLY A 185 -13.77 31.71 13.08
C GLY A 185 -15.15 31.08 13.19
N THR A 186 -16.12 31.70 12.52
CA THR A 186 -17.50 31.18 12.44
C THR A 186 -17.78 30.44 11.13
N LEU A 187 -16.91 30.58 10.14
CA LEU A 187 -16.98 29.90 8.84
C LEU A 187 -15.95 28.77 8.71
N CYS A 188 -15.16 28.55 9.76
CA CYS A 188 -14.14 27.52 9.87
C CYS A 188 -13.18 27.46 8.66
N THR A 189 -12.69 28.60 8.20
CA THR A 189 -11.71 28.68 7.11
C THR A 189 -10.31 28.37 7.62
N ARG A 190 -9.36 28.01 6.76
CA ARG A 190 -7.98 27.71 7.17
C ARG A 190 -7.31 28.81 8.01
N THR A 191 -7.55 30.08 7.65
CA THR A 191 -6.97 31.25 8.35
C THR A 191 -7.75 31.67 9.60
N MET A 192 -8.98 31.18 9.76
CA MET A 192 -9.85 31.43 10.92
C MET A 192 -10.62 30.14 11.21
N PRO A 193 -9.95 29.12 11.79
CA PRO A 193 -10.58 27.85 12.11
C PRO A 193 -11.60 28.00 13.24
N CYS A 194 -12.50 27.04 13.35
CA CYS A 194 -13.46 26.97 14.45
C CYS A 194 -12.84 26.35 15.69
N ALA A 195 -13.22 26.87 16.88
CA ALA A 195 -12.72 26.39 18.18
C ALA A 195 -13.09 24.94 18.54
N ALA A 196 -14.11 24.38 17.87
CA ALA A 196 -14.76 23.14 18.27
C ALA A 196 -15.39 22.42 17.06
N LEU A 197 -15.44 21.08 17.09
CA LEU A 197 -16.05 20.27 16.05
C LEU A 197 -17.57 20.46 15.99
N THR A 198 -18.23 20.71 17.11
CA THR A 198 -19.67 21.01 17.15
C THR A 198 -20.04 22.27 16.37
N LEU A 199 -19.11 23.22 16.21
CA LEU A 199 -19.30 24.40 15.35
C LEU A 199 -19.13 24.08 13.85
N ALA A 200 -18.40 23.01 13.51
CA ALA A 200 -18.24 22.54 12.15
C ALA A 200 -19.49 21.83 11.61
N VAL A 201 -20.21 21.08 12.45
CA VAL A 201 -21.35 20.23 12.03
C VAL A 201 -22.44 21.00 11.25
N PRO A 202 -22.87 22.20 11.67
CA PRO A 202 -23.87 22.96 10.92
C PRO A 202 -23.40 23.40 9.53
N LEU A 203 -22.09 23.53 9.32
CA LEU A 203 -21.50 23.95 8.04
C LEU A 203 -21.35 22.79 7.04
N LEU A 204 -21.50 21.54 7.49
CA LEU A 204 -21.48 20.37 6.61
C LEU A 204 -22.70 20.37 5.68
N GLY A 205 -22.43 20.30 4.38
CA GLY A 205 -23.43 20.19 3.32
C GLY A 205 -22.88 20.50 1.94
N GLY A 206 -23.51 19.97 0.89
CA GLY A 206 -23.04 20.16 -0.49
C GLY A 206 -21.64 19.60 -0.69
N SER A 207 -20.73 20.42 -1.20
CA SER A 207 -19.32 20.07 -1.39
C SER A 207 -18.49 20.21 -0.10
N ARG A 208 -18.94 21.03 0.87
CA ARG A 208 -18.32 21.14 2.21
C ARG A 208 -18.62 19.93 3.06
N ARG A 209 -17.82 18.89 2.89
CA ARG A 209 -17.95 17.61 3.59
C ARG A 209 -16.68 17.14 4.28
N PHE A 210 -15.57 17.87 4.10
CA PHE A 210 -14.29 17.52 4.72
C PHE A 210 -14.07 18.39 5.96
N VAL A 211 -13.60 17.79 7.05
CA VAL A 211 -13.27 18.47 8.30
C VAL A 211 -11.83 18.14 8.66
N VAL A 212 -10.96 19.15 8.69
CA VAL A 212 -9.58 19.00 9.18
C VAL A 212 -9.53 19.47 10.61
N VAL A 213 -9.09 18.59 11.52
CA VAL A 213 -9.00 18.84 12.95
C VAL A 213 -7.54 18.94 13.35
N ALA A 214 -7.12 20.12 13.80
CA ALA A 214 -5.75 20.34 14.25
C ALA A 214 -5.42 19.46 15.48
N PRO A 215 -4.15 19.04 15.65
CA PRO A 215 -3.74 18.22 16.78
C PRO A 215 -4.11 18.82 18.13
N GLY A 216 -4.71 18.01 18.98
CA GLY A 216 -5.15 18.48 20.28
C GLY A 216 -6.27 17.73 20.92
N GLU A 217 -6.55 18.08 22.18
CA GLU A 217 -7.63 17.49 22.93
C GLU A 217 -8.86 18.40 22.88
N TYR A 218 -9.95 17.85 22.36
CA TYR A 218 -11.27 18.48 22.24
C TYR A 218 -12.21 17.84 23.26
N SER A 219 -12.77 18.67 24.14
CA SER A 219 -13.72 18.23 25.17
C SER A 219 -15.15 18.59 24.77
N GLU A 220 -15.74 17.73 23.96
CA GLU A 220 -17.09 17.83 23.42
C GLU A 220 -17.56 16.45 22.94
N SER A 221 -18.86 16.32 22.70
CA SER A 221 -19.43 15.16 22.01
C SER A 221 -19.89 15.58 20.63
N LEU A 222 -19.49 14.84 19.61
CA LEU A 222 -19.84 15.11 18.22
C LEU A 222 -21.11 14.35 17.85
N THR A 223 -22.14 15.04 17.34
CA THR A 223 -23.35 14.40 16.81
C THR A 223 -23.49 14.70 15.33
N LEU A 224 -23.62 13.65 14.51
CA LEU A 224 -23.79 13.69 13.06
C LEU A 224 -25.12 12.99 12.73
N ASP A 225 -26.13 13.77 12.35
CA ASP A 225 -27.47 13.28 12.03
C ASP A 225 -27.85 13.69 10.61
N GLY A 226 -28.01 12.70 9.73
CA GLY A 226 -28.20 12.91 8.29
C GLY A 226 -27.05 13.65 7.61
N LYS A 227 -25.81 13.45 8.09
CA LYS A 227 -24.61 14.16 7.59
C LYS A 227 -23.70 13.25 6.77
N VAL A 228 -23.12 13.82 5.71
CA VAL A 228 -21.99 13.20 4.99
C VAL A 228 -20.73 13.97 5.38
N ALA A 229 -19.74 13.28 5.95
CA ALA A 229 -18.52 13.92 6.44
C ALA A 229 -17.30 13.00 6.34
N THR A 230 -16.15 13.57 5.99
CA THR A 230 -14.82 12.97 6.18
C THR A 230 -14.06 13.84 7.18
N ILE A 231 -13.66 13.26 8.31
CA ILE A 231 -13.02 13.96 9.42
C ILE A 231 -11.59 13.47 9.53
N VAL A 232 -10.65 14.33 9.17
CA VAL A 232 -9.20 14.07 9.21
C VAL A 232 -8.63 14.76 10.44
N GLY A 233 -8.07 13.99 11.37
CA GLY A 233 -7.53 14.55 12.62
C GLY A 233 -6.36 13.77 13.19
N PRO A 234 -5.25 13.56 12.45
CA PRO A 234 -4.06 12.94 13.01
C PRO A 234 -3.56 13.72 14.22
N GLY A 235 -3.48 13.04 15.37
CA GLY A 235 -3.09 13.66 16.65
C GLY A 235 -4.19 14.49 17.33
N ALA A 236 -5.39 14.54 16.76
CA ALA A 236 -6.57 15.05 17.45
C ALA A 236 -7.18 13.96 18.35
N ALA A 237 -7.60 14.35 19.54
CA ALA A 237 -8.20 13.49 20.55
C ALA A 237 -9.53 14.09 21.00
N LEU A 238 -10.62 13.34 20.87
CA LEU A 238 -11.96 13.75 21.26
C LEU A 238 -12.41 12.96 22.48
N ARG A 239 -12.90 13.68 23.50
CA ARG A 239 -13.59 13.09 24.64
C ARG A 239 -14.87 13.86 24.98
N PRO A 240 -15.94 13.17 25.40
CA PRO A 240 -17.13 13.83 25.91
C PRO A 240 -16.84 14.79 27.06
N ASN A 241 -17.59 15.89 27.13
CA ASN A 241 -17.56 16.83 28.25
C ASN A 241 -18.62 16.53 29.33
N ALA A 242 -19.43 15.48 29.13
CA ALA A 242 -20.43 15.00 30.07
C ALA A 242 -20.46 13.47 30.09
N PHE A 243 -20.98 12.91 31.19
CA PHE A 243 -21.21 11.47 31.34
C PHE A 243 -22.37 10.99 30.45
N ASP A 244 -22.36 9.70 30.14
CA ASP A 244 -23.43 9.03 29.40
C ASP A 244 -23.65 9.60 27.99
N LEU A 245 -22.57 10.09 27.38
CA LEU A 245 -22.52 10.47 25.98
C LEU A 245 -21.38 9.72 25.29
N PRO A 246 -21.57 9.31 24.02
CA PRO A 246 -20.46 8.83 23.23
C PRO A 246 -19.55 9.98 22.81
N ALA A 247 -18.29 9.67 22.44
CA ALA A 247 -17.42 10.69 21.82
C ALA A 247 -17.99 11.12 20.46
N VAL A 248 -18.44 10.15 19.64
CA VAL A 248 -19.13 10.41 18.38
C VAL A 248 -20.45 9.65 18.30
N LEU A 249 -21.53 10.36 17.99
CA LEU A 249 -22.86 9.82 17.73
C LEU A 249 -23.22 10.02 16.25
N VAL A 250 -23.37 8.92 15.51
CA VAL A 250 -23.74 8.90 14.09
C VAL A 250 -25.15 8.35 13.94
N LEU A 251 -26.06 9.15 13.37
CA LEU A 251 -27.48 8.85 13.31
C LEU A 251 -28.05 8.87 11.90
N ASN A 252 -29.07 8.03 11.69
CA ASN A 252 -29.97 8.05 10.55
C ASN A 252 -29.20 7.97 9.21
N ALA A 253 -29.53 8.79 8.21
CA ALA A 253 -28.90 8.73 6.88
C ALA A 253 -27.48 9.38 6.83
N SER A 254 -26.65 9.14 7.85
CA SER A 254 -25.28 9.67 7.90
C SER A 254 -24.25 8.77 7.22
N THR A 255 -23.24 9.35 6.60
CA THR A 255 -22.08 8.63 6.05
C THR A 255 -20.82 9.35 6.52
N VAL A 256 -20.08 8.74 7.44
CA VAL A 256 -19.01 9.40 8.18
C VAL A 256 -17.71 8.62 8.06
N GLN A 257 -16.66 9.27 7.58
CA GLN A 257 -15.29 8.77 7.62
C GLN A 257 -14.51 9.52 8.70
N ILE A 258 -13.72 8.81 9.51
CA ILE A 258 -12.85 9.38 10.54
C ILE A 258 -11.46 8.80 10.38
N GLU A 259 -10.47 9.68 10.34
CA GLU A 259 -9.08 9.34 10.02
C GLU A 259 -8.12 9.89 11.05
N GLY A 260 -7.27 9.02 11.60
CA GLY A 260 -6.16 9.41 12.48
C GLY A 260 -6.56 9.97 13.86
N MET A 261 -7.85 10.05 14.18
CA MET A 261 -8.33 10.59 15.45
C MET A 261 -8.26 9.57 16.60
N ARG A 262 -8.10 10.09 17.81
CA ARG A 262 -8.30 9.34 19.06
C ARG A 262 -9.67 9.64 19.66
N LEU A 263 -10.45 8.62 20.02
CA LEU A 263 -11.75 8.73 20.69
C LEU A 263 -11.68 8.04 22.05
N PHE A 264 -11.75 8.79 23.14
CA PHE A 264 -11.38 8.25 24.45
C PHE A 264 -12.18 8.79 25.63
N SER A 265 -12.13 8.05 26.74
CA SER A 265 -12.68 8.47 28.03
C SER A 265 -14.15 8.87 28.00
N ALA A 266 -14.95 8.28 27.11
CA ALA A 266 -16.39 8.36 27.21
C ALA A 266 -16.84 7.66 28.49
N GLY A 267 -17.20 8.47 29.49
CA GLY A 267 -17.58 8.02 30.82
C GLY A 267 -19.08 7.81 30.96
N GLY A 268 -19.48 7.13 32.02
CA GLY A 268 -20.88 6.94 32.38
C GLY A 268 -21.21 5.47 32.52
N ASN A 269 -22.43 5.10 32.15
CA ASN A 269 -22.95 3.75 32.07
C ASN A 269 -22.93 3.28 30.61
N THR A 270 -24.04 2.75 30.12
CA THR A 270 -24.18 2.12 28.81
C THR A 270 -24.08 3.08 27.63
N ASN A 271 -23.93 4.40 27.87
CA ASN A 271 -23.83 5.40 26.80
C ASN A 271 -22.44 5.99 26.60
N GLY A 272 -21.48 5.63 27.44
CA GLY A 272 -20.09 6.09 27.33
C GLY A 272 -19.32 5.33 26.25
N ASP A 273 -19.81 5.26 25.02
CA ASP A 273 -19.13 4.58 23.91
C ASP A 273 -18.09 5.50 23.24
N GLY A 274 -17.06 4.92 22.62
CA GLY A 274 -16.19 5.70 21.73
C GLY A 274 -17.00 6.23 20.54
N ILE A 275 -17.63 5.33 19.79
CA ILE A 275 -18.57 5.65 18.71
C ILE A 275 -19.87 4.88 18.92
N ARG A 276 -20.98 5.59 18.73
CA ARG A 276 -22.30 4.98 18.59
C ARG A 276 -22.88 5.29 17.22
N CYS A 277 -23.28 4.26 16.49
CA CYS A 277 -23.89 4.38 15.16
C CYS A 277 -25.25 3.69 15.10
N ALA A 278 -26.33 4.44 14.85
CA ALA A 278 -27.69 3.87 14.85
C ALA A 278 -28.68 4.61 13.94
N ALA A 279 -29.75 3.92 13.53
CA ALA A 279 -30.83 4.48 12.73
C ALA A 279 -32.17 4.52 13.50
N PRO A 280 -32.34 5.40 14.52
CA PRO A 280 -33.55 5.40 15.34
C PRO A 280 -34.81 5.88 14.59
N VAL A 281 -34.66 6.63 13.49
CA VAL A 281 -35.79 7.16 12.71
C VAL A 281 -35.86 6.53 11.32
N SER A 282 -34.85 6.78 10.48
CA SER A 282 -34.82 6.30 9.10
C SER A 282 -33.44 6.45 8.45
N GLY A 283 -33.17 5.65 7.42
CA GLY A 283 -31.89 5.62 6.74
C GLY A 283 -30.95 4.57 7.33
N ASN A 284 -29.87 4.26 6.61
CA ASN A 284 -28.87 3.29 7.04
C ASN A 284 -27.54 4.03 7.20
N PRO A 285 -27.11 4.35 8.42
CA PRO A 285 -25.86 5.06 8.62
C PRO A 285 -24.67 4.18 8.25
N ALA A 286 -23.58 4.81 7.87
CA ALA A 286 -22.31 4.15 7.59
C ALA A 286 -21.16 4.91 8.26
N ILE A 287 -20.24 4.15 8.87
CA ILE A 287 -18.99 4.68 9.41
C ILE A 287 -17.79 3.98 8.76
N THR A 288 -16.76 4.78 8.43
CA THR A 288 -15.45 4.31 7.99
C THR A 288 -14.40 4.86 8.94
N LEU A 289 -13.62 3.99 9.57
CA LEU A 289 -12.60 4.36 10.54
C LEU A 289 -11.23 3.90 10.03
N VAL A 290 -10.31 4.83 9.84
CA VAL A 290 -8.97 4.55 9.30
C VAL A 290 -7.91 5.14 10.22
N GLY A 291 -6.95 4.34 10.69
CA GLY A 291 -5.88 4.86 11.54
C GLY A 291 -6.37 5.40 12.89
N VAL A 292 -7.58 5.05 13.34
CA VAL A 292 -8.16 5.62 14.57
C VAL A 292 -7.70 4.87 15.81
N ARG A 293 -7.66 5.57 16.94
CA ARG A 293 -7.44 4.98 18.27
C ARG A 293 -8.68 5.16 19.13
N ILE A 294 -9.37 4.09 19.50
CA ILE A 294 -10.55 4.15 20.36
C ILE A 294 -10.26 3.45 21.68
N ASP A 295 -10.10 4.22 22.75
CA ASP A 295 -9.58 3.67 23.99
C ASP A 295 -10.16 4.20 25.30
N GLY A 296 -10.20 3.33 26.31
CA GLY A 296 -10.53 3.70 27.68
C GLY A 296 -11.96 4.23 27.86
N ASN A 297 -12.90 3.80 27.01
CA ASN A 297 -14.31 4.15 27.13
C ASN A 297 -15.01 3.18 28.10
N VAL A 298 -15.99 3.67 28.86
CA VAL A 298 -16.73 2.82 29.82
C VAL A 298 -17.70 1.89 29.10
N GLY A 299 -18.32 2.39 28.03
CA GLY A 299 -19.13 1.61 27.10
C GLY A 299 -18.25 0.81 26.12
N PHE A 300 -18.79 0.58 24.92
CA PHE A 300 -18.06 -0.07 23.85
C PHE A 300 -17.06 0.88 23.19
N GLY A 301 -16.02 0.35 22.56
CA GLY A 301 -15.23 1.15 21.62
C GLY A 301 -16.12 1.61 20.45
N VAL A 302 -16.78 0.65 19.80
CA VAL A 302 -17.75 0.90 18.73
C VAL A 302 -19.04 0.13 19.02
N ASP A 303 -20.18 0.83 19.10
CA ASP A 303 -21.52 0.25 19.17
C ASP A 303 -22.32 0.63 17.93
N ALA A 304 -22.58 -0.34 17.05
CA ALA A 304 -23.24 -0.15 15.78
C ALA A 304 -24.49 -1.03 15.67
N THR A 305 -25.65 -0.41 15.47
CA THR A 305 -26.93 -1.10 15.26
C THR A 305 -27.62 -0.60 14.01
N GLY A 306 -27.86 -1.47 13.03
CA GLY A 306 -28.40 -1.07 11.73
C GLY A 306 -27.44 -0.20 10.92
N CYS A 307 -26.14 -0.28 11.21
CA CYS A 307 -25.10 0.60 10.67
C CYS A 307 -24.04 -0.22 9.92
N SER A 308 -23.64 0.24 8.74
CA SER A 308 -22.52 -0.33 8.00
C SER A 308 -21.19 0.16 8.59
N VAL A 309 -20.28 -0.74 8.91
CA VAL A 309 -19.04 -0.44 9.64
C VAL A 309 -17.82 -0.87 8.85
N THR A 310 -16.95 0.07 8.51
CA THR A 310 -15.62 -0.22 7.96
C THR A 310 -14.57 0.24 8.95
N ILE A 311 -13.63 -0.63 9.33
CA ILE A 311 -12.52 -0.31 10.24
C ILE A 311 -11.23 -0.86 9.64
N ARG A 312 -10.24 0.01 9.45
CA ARG A 312 -8.95 -0.33 8.85
C ARG A 312 -7.80 0.27 9.62
N SER A 313 -6.71 -0.47 9.78
CA SER A 313 -5.45 0.03 10.36
C SER A 313 -5.66 0.77 11.68
N SER A 314 -6.57 0.27 12.54
CA SER A 314 -7.02 0.98 13.74
C SER A 314 -6.67 0.23 15.02
N THR A 315 -6.71 0.92 16.15
CA THR A 315 -6.52 0.32 17.48
C THR A 315 -7.73 0.57 18.36
N ILE A 316 -8.35 -0.49 18.86
CA ILE A 316 -9.51 -0.42 19.76
C ILE A 316 -9.16 -1.15 21.04
N SER A 317 -8.95 -0.41 22.13
CA SER A 317 -8.37 -1.01 23.34
C SER A 317 -8.86 -0.46 24.68
N GLY A 318 -8.87 -1.32 25.70
CA GLY A 318 -9.21 -0.91 27.07
C GLY A 318 -10.64 -0.38 27.24
N ASN A 319 -11.56 -0.70 26.33
CA ASN A 319 -12.97 -0.29 26.45
C ASN A 319 -13.71 -1.27 27.35
N THR A 320 -14.30 -0.80 28.45
CA THR A 320 -14.80 -1.65 29.54
C THR A 320 -16.06 -2.43 29.15
N GLY A 321 -16.92 -1.85 28.32
CA GLY A 321 -18.12 -2.51 27.80
C GLY A 321 -17.83 -3.58 26.75
N GLY A 322 -16.68 -3.49 26.09
CA GLY A 322 -16.23 -4.37 25.02
C GLY A 322 -15.61 -3.57 23.86
N GLY A 323 -14.96 -4.24 22.92
CA GLY A 323 -14.29 -3.57 21.80
C GLY A 323 -15.29 -3.07 20.76
N ILE A 324 -15.84 -4.00 19.97
CA ILE A 324 -16.74 -3.70 18.85
C ILE A 324 -18.02 -4.53 18.97
N SER A 325 -19.17 -3.89 18.80
CA SER A 325 -20.46 -4.53 18.62
C SER A 325 -21.08 -4.07 17.31
N VAL A 326 -21.33 -4.99 16.38
CA VAL A 326 -22.07 -4.71 15.13
C VAL A 326 -23.30 -5.60 15.06
N SER A 327 -24.49 -5.00 15.11
CA SER A 327 -25.76 -5.70 14.94
C SER A 327 -26.55 -5.16 13.75
N ASP A 328 -27.17 -6.07 12.98
CA ASP A 328 -28.10 -5.74 11.90
C ASP A 328 -27.50 -4.81 10.80
N GLY A 329 -26.18 -4.87 10.60
CA GLY A 329 -25.44 -4.06 9.62
C GLY A 329 -24.33 -4.85 8.91
N ALA A 330 -23.79 -4.31 7.82
CA ALA A 330 -22.61 -4.88 7.15
C ALA A 330 -21.32 -4.48 7.89
N PHE A 331 -20.27 -5.30 7.79
CA PHE A 331 -18.96 -4.92 8.33
C PHE A 331 -17.79 -5.30 7.41
N ASP A 332 -16.75 -4.47 7.40
CA ASP A 332 -15.43 -4.75 6.85
C ASP A 332 -14.40 -4.29 7.90
N ILE A 333 -13.92 -5.23 8.70
CA ILE A 333 -12.96 -4.94 9.77
C ILE A 333 -11.67 -5.64 9.41
N THR A 334 -10.65 -4.86 9.07
CA THR A 334 -9.39 -5.35 8.58
C THR A 334 -8.19 -4.68 9.22
N ASN A 335 -7.09 -5.42 9.32
CA ASN A 335 -5.78 -4.85 9.69
C ASN A 335 -5.83 -4.07 11.02
N THR A 336 -6.58 -4.57 12.02
CA THR A 336 -6.89 -3.80 13.25
C THR A 336 -6.48 -4.56 14.51
N PHE A 337 -5.94 -3.84 15.49
CA PHE A 337 -5.67 -4.34 16.83
C PHE A 337 -6.87 -4.11 17.75
N ILE A 338 -7.44 -5.18 18.30
CA ILE A 338 -8.60 -5.14 19.21
C ILE A 338 -8.21 -5.80 20.52
N THR A 339 -7.73 -4.99 21.48
CA THR A 339 -6.94 -5.52 22.60
C THR A 339 -7.36 -5.03 23.97
N GLY A 340 -7.29 -5.91 24.98
CA GLY A 340 -7.55 -5.49 26.37
C GLY A 340 -8.95 -4.95 26.64
N ASN A 341 -9.94 -5.26 25.79
CA ASN A 341 -11.31 -4.78 25.95
C ASN A 341 -12.15 -5.74 26.81
N GLY A 342 -13.22 -5.20 27.37
CA GLY A 342 -14.19 -5.91 28.17
C GLY A 342 -13.75 -6.13 29.62
N ALA A 343 -14.70 -6.61 30.41
CA ALA A 343 -14.53 -6.96 31.82
C ALA A 343 -15.46 -8.12 32.18
N ASN A 344 -16.49 -7.89 33.00
CA ASN A 344 -17.55 -8.88 33.28
C ASN A 344 -18.71 -8.78 32.28
N THR A 345 -18.40 -8.65 31.00
CA THR A 345 -19.34 -8.43 29.89
C THR A 345 -19.68 -9.75 29.18
N ILE A 346 -20.67 -9.75 28.29
CA ILE A 346 -21.06 -10.96 27.54
C ILE A 346 -20.12 -11.27 26.35
N PHE A 347 -19.18 -10.36 26.06
CA PHE A 347 -18.06 -10.52 25.13
C PHE A 347 -16.97 -9.48 25.49
N GLY A 348 -15.72 -9.73 25.11
CA GLY A 348 -14.62 -8.80 25.35
C GLY A 348 -14.25 -7.99 24.11
N GLY A 349 -13.77 -8.67 23.07
CA GLY A 349 -13.28 -8.07 21.84
C GLY A 349 -14.42 -7.65 20.91
N VAL A 350 -15.01 -8.61 20.20
CA VAL A 350 -15.94 -8.34 19.09
C VAL A 350 -17.22 -9.16 19.25
N ARG A 351 -18.37 -8.52 18.98
CA ARG A 351 -19.66 -9.18 18.78
C ARG A 351 -20.24 -8.83 17.41
N LEU A 352 -20.56 -9.86 16.65
CA LEU A 352 -21.20 -9.77 15.34
C LEU A 352 -22.57 -10.45 15.41
N MET A 353 -23.64 -9.71 15.13
CA MET A 353 -25.02 -10.20 15.21
C MET A 353 -25.88 -9.83 14.00
N ASN A 354 -26.57 -10.80 13.41
CA ASN A 354 -27.55 -10.60 12.32
C ASN A 354 -27.00 -9.78 11.13
N ASN A 355 -25.71 -9.91 10.83
CA ASN A 355 -25.06 -9.06 9.84
C ASN A 355 -25.37 -9.50 8.39
N ALA A 356 -25.13 -8.60 7.44
CA ALA A 356 -25.24 -8.88 6.02
C ALA A 356 -24.17 -9.88 5.55
N THR A 357 -24.50 -10.71 4.54
CA THR A 357 -23.62 -11.80 4.05
C THR A 357 -22.35 -11.33 3.34
N SER A 358 -22.29 -10.06 2.91
CA SER A 358 -21.12 -9.44 2.28
C SER A 358 -20.25 -8.70 3.31
N SER A 359 -19.87 -9.39 4.40
CA SER A 359 -19.06 -8.82 5.46
C SER A 359 -17.77 -9.62 5.67
N ALA A 360 -16.67 -8.93 5.98
CA ALA A 360 -15.33 -9.50 6.13
C ALA A 360 -14.71 -9.09 7.47
N PHE A 361 -14.10 -10.07 8.15
CA PHE A 361 -13.30 -9.84 9.36
C PHE A 361 -11.94 -10.50 9.15
N GLU A 362 -10.94 -9.72 8.72
CA GLU A 362 -9.67 -10.29 8.26
C GLU A 362 -8.40 -9.56 8.71
N PHE A 363 -7.30 -10.29 8.89
CA PHE A 363 -6.01 -9.71 9.30
C PHE A 363 -6.11 -8.86 10.57
N ASN A 364 -6.94 -9.28 11.53
CA ASN A 364 -7.03 -8.60 12.82
C ASN A 364 -6.29 -9.38 13.90
N THR A 365 -5.80 -8.65 14.90
CA THR A 365 -5.24 -9.25 16.12
C THR A 365 -6.15 -8.92 17.29
N VAL A 366 -6.86 -9.93 17.80
CA VAL A 366 -7.87 -9.81 18.86
C VAL A 366 -7.35 -10.47 20.13
N ALA A 367 -6.66 -9.68 20.96
CA ALA A 367 -5.82 -10.20 22.03
C ALA A 367 -6.13 -9.63 23.42
N ASP A 368 -5.92 -10.43 24.47
CA ASP A 368 -6.05 -10.05 25.89
C ASP A 368 -7.38 -9.40 26.30
N ASN A 369 -8.44 -9.67 25.53
CA ASN A 369 -9.78 -9.22 25.87
C ASN A 369 -10.35 -10.07 27.02
N ILE A 370 -11.27 -9.52 27.79
CA ILE A 370 -11.85 -10.15 28.97
C ILE A 370 -13.38 -10.14 28.85
N ALA A 371 -14.00 -11.24 29.27
CA ALA A 371 -15.45 -11.38 29.34
C ALA A 371 -15.83 -12.11 30.64
N GLY A 372 -17.10 -12.02 31.02
CA GLY A 372 -17.65 -12.77 32.14
C GLY A 372 -17.54 -14.29 31.91
N SER A 373 -17.45 -15.05 33.00
CA SER A 373 -17.24 -16.51 32.97
C SER A 373 -18.18 -17.22 31.98
N GLY A 374 -17.59 -18.04 31.11
CA GLY A 374 -18.31 -18.84 30.11
C GLY A 374 -18.61 -18.13 28.80
N ASN A 375 -18.29 -16.84 28.68
CA ASN A 375 -18.41 -16.09 27.44
C ASN A 375 -17.10 -16.09 26.65
N ALA A 376 -17.20 -16.05 25.32
CA ALA A 376 -16.04 -15.90 24.47
C ALA A 376 -15.44 -14.50 24.62
N LYS A 377 -14.12 -14.45 24.78
CA LYS A 377 -13.40 -13.22 25.06
C LYS A 377 -13.02 -12.44 23.81
N SER A 378 -12.66 -13.10 22.71
CA SER A 378 -12.21 -12.44 21.49
C SER A 378 -13.35 -12.16 20.52
N LEU A 379 -14.13 -13.19 20.13
CA LEU A 379 -15.15 -13.05 19.10
C LEU A 379 -16.43 -13.84 19.44
N VAL A 380 -17.57 -13.15 19.35
CA VAL A 380 -18.91 -13.73 19.43
C VAL A 380 -19.66 -13.53 18.12
N CYS A 381 -20.14 -14.63 17.55
CA CYS A 381 -20.95 -14.72 16.34
C CYS A 381 -22.38 -15.16 16.69
N SER A 382 -23.37 -14.36 16.34
CA SER A 382 -24.79 -14.69 16.51
C SER A 382 -25.54 -14.45 15.21
N ALA A 383 -25.96 -15.53 14.52
CA ALA A 383 -26.67 -15.44 13.24
C ALA A 383 -25.91 -14.64 12.15
N VAL A 384 -24.59 -14.81 12.09
CA VAL A 384 -23.67 -14.16 11.13
C VAL A 384 -23.52 -14.96 9.83
N GLY A 385 -24.61 -15.60 9.37
CA GLY A 385 -24.68 -16.27 8.07
C GLY A 385 -23.47 -17.14 7.69
N THR A 386 -22.88 -16.87 6.52
CA THR A 386 -21.70 -17.53 5.94
C THR A 386 -20.48 -16.58 5.85
N GLN A 387 -20.51 -15.49 6.61
CA GLN A 387 -19.54 -14.40 6.57
C GLN A 387 -18.12 -14.92 6.83
N ARG A 388 -17.17 -14.50 6.01
CA ARG A 388 -15.79 -14.97 6.07
C ARG A 388 -15.06 -14.30 7.24
N ILE A 389 -14.56 -15.11 8.17
CA ILE A 389 -13.72 -14.68 9.30
C ILE A 389 -12.39 -15.39 9.14
N ALA A 390 -11.40 -14.67 8.60
CA ALA A 390 -10.16 -15.31 8.16
C ALA A 390 -8.90 -14.52 8.42
N ASN A 391 -7.75 -15.20 8.50
CA ASN A 391 -6.45 -14.54 8.70
C ASN A 391 -6.36 -13.72 9.99
N ASN A 392 -7.12 -14.07 11.04
CA ASN A 392 -7.08 -13.37 12.33
C ASN A 392 -6.28 -14.14 13.37
N ILE A 393 -5.67 -13.40 14.29
CA ILE A 393 -5.16 -13.95 15.54
C ILE A 393 -6.20 -13.75 16.64
N PHE A 394 -6.56 -14.84 17.31
CA PHE A 394 -7.32 -14.81 18.56
C PHE A 394 -6.41 -15.28 19.70
N HIS A 395 -6.27 -14.46 20.76
CA HIS A 395 -5.44 -14.79 21.91
C HIS A 395 -5.99 -14.19 23.21
N SER A 396 -6.54 -14.98 24.12
CA SER A 396 -7.07 -14.44 25.41
C SER A 396 -6.56 -15.18 26.65
N GLY A 397 -5.33 -15.72 26.58
CA GLY A 397 -4.66 -16.44 27.67
C GLY A 397 -5.25 -17.81 28.04
N ASP A 398 -6.44 -18.15 27.56
CA ASP A 398 -7.09 -19.46 27.72
C ASP A 398 -7.85 -19.88 26.45
N GLN A 399 -8.58 -21.00 26.50
CA GLN A 399 -9.32 -21.55 25.36
C GLN A 399 -10.76 -21.00 25.22
N THR A 400 -11.15 -19.98 25.97
CA THR A 400 -12.49 -19.37 25.88
C THR A 400 -12.51 -18.12 24.99
N GLN A 401 -12.11 -18.29 23.72
CA GLN A 401 -11.79 -17.16 22.84
C GLN A 401 -12.87 -16.82 21.83
N VAL A 402 -13.41 -17.82 21.13
CA VAL A 402 -14.31 -17.62 19.99
C VAL A 402 -15.56 -18.48 20.16
N SER A 403 -16.74 -17.93 19.88
CA SER A 403 -17.95 -18.75 19.75
C SER A 403 -17.88 -19.51 18.42
N THR A 404 -17.66 -20.82 18.44
CA THR A 404 -17.52 -21.61 17.21
C THR A 404 -18.84 -21.83 16.46
N MET A 405 -19.98 -21.57 17.10
CA MET A 405 -21.29 -21.60 16.45
C MET A 405 -21.53 -20.31 15.68
N ASN A 406 -22.04 -20.42 14.45
CA ASN A 406 -22.37 -19.30 13.56
C ASN A 406 -21.16 -18.44 13.11
N CYS A 407 -19.92 -18.84 13.39
CA CYS A 407 -18.74 -18.26 12.73
C CYS A 407 -18.27 -19.19 11.60
N ASN A 408 -18.03 -18.66 10.40
CA ASN A 408 -17.30 -19.36 9.35
C ASN A 408 -15.81 -18.99 9.44
N LEU A 409 -15.06 -19.83 10.17
CA LEU A 409 -13.66 -19.58 10.55
C LEU A 409 -12.71 -20.31 9.60
N GLU A 410 -11.78 -19.60 8.97
CA GLU A 410 -10.73 -20.20 8.15
C GLU A 410 -9.40 -19.45 8.23
N PHE A 411 -8.26 -20.14 8.13
CA PHE A 411 -6.92 -19.51 8.17
C PHE A 411 -6.66 -18.61 9.40
N ASN A 412 -7.30 -18.86 10.53
CA ASN A 412 -7.08 -18.12 11.78
C ASN A 412 -6.07 -18.84 12.68
N LEU A 413 -5.40 -18.10 13.55
CA LEU A 413 -4.49 -18.60 14.58
C LEU A 413 -5.14 -18.47 15.96
N SER A 414 -5.23 -19.57 16.69
CA SER A 414 -5.64 -19.59 18.10
C SER A 414 -5.13 -20.84 18.81
N ASN A 415 -4.91 -20.77 20.13
CA ASN A 415 -4.63 -21.97 20.92
C ASN A 415 -5.90 -22.79 21.25
N MET A 416 -7.06 -22.32 20.80
CA MET A 416 -8.33 -23.03 20.80
C MET A 416 -8.53 -23.76 19.46
N GLY A 417 -9.04 -24.99 19.48
CA GLY A 417 -9.46 -25.67 18.25
C GLY A 417 -10.72 -25.01 17.67
N LEU A 418 -10.56 -24.18 16.64
CA LEU A 418 -11.64 -23.38 16.06
C LEU A 418 -12.61 -24.16 15.14
N GLY A 419 -12.23 -25.36 14.68
CA GLY A 419 -12.93 -26.05 13.59
C GLY A 419 -12.59 -25.42 12.23
N GLY A 420 -13.47 -25.52 11.24
CA GLY A 420 -13.29 -24.88 9.94
C GLY A 420 -12.11 -25.38 9.10
N SER A 421 -11.79 -24.67 8.01
CA SER A 421 -10.69 -24.99 7.09
C SER A 421 -9.41 -24.24 7.45
N SER A 422 -8.28 -24.94 7.41
CA SER A 422 -6.93 -24.32 7.43
C SER A 422 -6.62 -23.41 8.64
N ASN A 423 -7.38 -23.49 9.74
CA ASN A 423 -7.04 -22.79 10.98
C ASN A 423 -5.82 -23.44 11.65
N VAL A 424 -4.94 -22.61 12.21
CA VAL A 424 -3.75 -23.03 12.96
C VAL A 424 -4.09 -23.09 14.45
N THR A 425 -3.93 -24.28 15.05
CA THR A 425 -4.15 -24.48 16.49
C THR A 425 -2.83 -24.37 17.26
N ALA A 426 -2.42 -23.14 17.57
CA ALA A 426 -1.23 -22.84 18.34
C ALA A 426 -1.34 -21.47 19.04
N SER A 427 -0.47 -21.21 20.01
CA SER A 427 -0.37 -19.87 20.61
C SER A 427 0.51 -18.99 19.73
N PRO A 428 0.11 -17.74 19.40
CA PRO A 428 1.02 -16.76 18.81
C PRO A 428 2.14 -16.40 19.79
N THR A 429 3.31 -16.02 19.27
CA THR A 429 4.38 -15.41 20.06
C THR A 429 4.55 -13.95 19.68
N PHE A 430 4.17 -13.07 20.61
CA PHE A 430 4.30 -11.63 20.44
C PHE A 430 5.56 -11.08 21.11
N VAL A 431 5.96 -9.86 20.74
CA VAL A 431 7.02 -9.10 21.42
C VAL A 431 6.69 -8.95 22.91
N GLY A 432 5.43 -8.71 23.26
CA GLY A 432 4.93 -8.67 24.63
C GLY A 432 4.89 -7.26 25.23
N GLY A 433 4.42 -7.13 26.48
CA GLY A 433 4.31 -5.82 27.14
C GLY A 433 3.22 -4.91 26.57
N GLY A 434 2.22 -5.47 25.88
CA GLY A 434 1.20 -4.73 25.13
C GLY A 434 1.55 -4.52 23.66
N ASP A 435 2.72 -4.97 23.23
CA ASP A 435 3.12 -5.06 21.83
C ASP A 435 2.69 -6.42 21.25
N TYR A 436 1.82 -6.37 20.24
CA TYR A 436 1.21 -7.52 19.58
C TYR A 436 1.81 -7.81 18.19
N HIS A 437 2.97 -7.25 17.88
CA HIS A 437 3.77 -7.69 16.73
C HIS A 437 4.28 -9.11 16.98
N LEU A 438 4.32 -9.91 15.92
CA LEU A 438 4.80 -11.27 15.93
C LEU A 438 6.34 -11.28 16.06
N THR A 439 6.83 -12.23 16.84
CA THR A 439 8.27 -12.50 16.94
C THR A 439 8.70 -13.54 15.90
N PRO A 440 9.97 -13.53 15.46
CA PRO A 440 10.48 -14.56 14.56
C PRO A 440 10.20 -15.97 15.09
N GLY A 441 9.60 -16.81 14.24
CA GLY A 441 9.20 -18.18 14.58
C GLY A 441 7.79 -18.33 15.14
N SER A 442 6.99 -17.26 15.20
CA SER A 442 5.56 -17.36 15.52
C SER A 442 4.82 -18.20 14.48
N GLU A 443 3.86 -19.02 14.93
CA GLU A 443 3.05 -19.91 14.09
C GLU A 443 2.10 -19.16 13.14
N GLY A 444 1.98 -17.84 13.29
CA GLY A 444 1.22 -16.97 12.40
C GLY A 444 1.98 -16.56 11.14
N ILE A 445 3.31 -16.76 11.11
CA ILE A 445 4.16 -16.35 9.98
C ILE A 445 3.90 -17.25 8.77
N ASP A 446 3.77 -16.66 7.57
CA ASP A 446 3.54 -17.35 6.30
C ASP A 446 2.29 -18.27 6.28
N ALA A 447 1.32 -18.01 7.17
CA ALA A 447 0.20 -18.93 7.40
C ALA A 447 -1.16 -18.44 6.86
N ALA A 448 -1.29 -17.17 6.47
CA ALA A 448 -2.55 -16.60 5.98
C ALA A 448 -2.95 -17.15 4.60
N ASP A 449 -4.24 -17.13 4.28
CA ASP A 449 -4.83 -17.61 3.03
C ASP A 449 -3.95 -17.24 1.81
N PRO A 450 -3.51 -18.22 0.97
CA PRO A 450 -2.71 -17.96 -0.22
C PRO A 450 -3.35 -16.99 -1.20
N ASP A 451 -4.69 -16.91 -1.23
CA ASP A 451 -5.46 -16.05 -2.12
C ASP A 451 -5.74 -14.67 -1.52
N ALA A 452 -5.30 -14.39 -0.28
CA ALA A 452 -5.46 -13.09 0.33
C ALA A 452 -4.72 -12.00 -0.45
N THR A 453 -5.29 -10.79 -0.52
CA THR A 453 -4.77 -9.69 -1.36
C THR A 453 -4.40 -8.43 -0.59
N LEU A 454 -4.56 -8.39 0.74
CA LEU A 454 -4.23 -7.21 1.55
C LEU A 454 -2.75 -6.83 1.35
N PRO A 455 -2.43 -5.64 0.81
CA PRO A 455 -1.08 -5.34 0.31
C PRO A 455 -0.13 -4.81 1.37
N VAL A 456 -0.65 -4.27 2.47
CA VAL A 456 0.15 -3.71 3.57
C VAL A 456 -0.43 -4.11 4.93
N ASP A 457 0.43 -4.23 5.93
CA ASP A 457 0.06 -4.49 7.32
C ASP A 457 -0.30 -3.21 8.08
N PHE A 458 -0.43 -3.31 9.41
CA PHE A 458 -0.79 -2.18 10.27
C PHE A 458 0.25 -1.06 10.24
N ASP A 459 1.54 -1.41 10.17
CA ASP A 459 2.67 -0.48 10.25
C ASP A 459 3.12 0.05 8.87
N GLY A 460 2.46 -0.42 7.81
CA GLY A 460 2.70 0.00 6.43
C GLY A 460 3.74 -0.85 5.70
N HIS A 461 4.16 -1.98 6.27
CA HIS A 461 5.02 -2.94 5.59
C HIS A 461 4.25 -3.67 4.49
N THR A 462 4.91 -3.87 3.35
CA THR A 462 4.31 -4.58 2.22
C THR A 462 4.12 -6.06 2.53
N ARG A 463 3.05 -6.67 2.01
CA ARG A 463 2.74 -8.08 2.16
C ARG A 463 2.81 -8.81 0.80
N PRO A 464 3.36 -10.03 0.71
CA PRO A 464 4.06 -10.77 1.77
C PRO A 464 5.53 -10.34 1.92
N GLN A 465 6.10 -10.46 3.13
CA GLN A 465 7.56 -10.39 3.35
C GLN A 465 8.23 -11.76 3.19
N GLY A 466 7.48 -12.84 3.43
CA GLY A 466 7.92 -14.22 3.30
C GLY A 466 7.35 -14.93 2.08
N THR A 467 7.08 -16.23 2.24
CA THR A 467 6.47 -17.05 1.19
C THR A 467 4.96 -16.80 1.04
N ARG A 468 4.31 -16.34 2.11
CA ARG A 468 2.88 -16.01 2.22
C ARG A 468 2.71 -14.81 3.15
N ARG A 469 1.49 -14.31 3.29
CA ARG A 469 1.20 -13.26 4.27
C ARG A 469 1.10 -13.87 5.67
N ASP A 470 1.37 -13.07 6.67
CA ASP A 470 1.22 -13.44 8.06
C ASP A 470 -0.24 -13.31 8.51
N ILE A 471 -0.69 -14.23 9.38
CA ILE A 471 -2.00 -14.13 10.03
C ILE A 471 -1.95 -12.99 11.06
N GLY A 472 -3.00 -12.16 11.10
CA GLY A 472 -3.11 -11.02 12.02
C GLY A 472 -2.76 -9.68 11.38
N ALA A 473 -2.77 -8.63 12.19
CA ALA A 473 -2.59 -7.25 11.74
C ALA A 473 -1.15 -6.89 11.36
N ASP A 474 -0.17 -7.65 11.86
CA ASP A 474 1.26 -7.44 11.64
C ASP A 474 1.81 -8.37 10.56
N GLU A 475 2.79 -7.91 9.80
CA GLU A 475 3.62 -8.69 8.87
C GLU A 475 5.09 -8.60 9.31
N VAL A 476 5.68 -9.73 9.65
CA VAL A 476 7.04 -9.77 10.18
C VAL A 476 8.06 -9.39 9.11
N VAL A 477 8.78 -8.31 9.35
CA VAL A 477 9.94 -7.91 8.54
C VAL A 477 11.20 -8.65 9.04
N PRO A 478 11.94 -9.37 8.17
CA PRO A 478 13.12 -10.18 8.54
C PRO A 478 14.33 -9.44 9.13
#